data_AF-A0A1Z2SLE0-F1
#
_entry.id   AF-A0A1Z2SLE0-F1
#
_cell.length_a   1.000
_cell.length_b   1.000
_cell.length_c   1.000
_cell.angle_alpha   90.00
_cell.angle_beta   90.00
_cell.angle_gamma   90.00
#
_symmetry.space_group_name_H-M   'P 1'
#
loop_
_entity.id
_entity.type
_entity.pdbx_description
1 polymer ?
#
loop_
_entity_poly.entity_id
_entity_poly.type
_entity_poly.pdbx_seq_one_letter_code
_entity_poly.pdbx_strand_id
1 'polypeptide(L)'
;MMKYGIGLFVALCLLVIGYCIGVTEHKNIFSDVKWTDVGTLLVTFLGFAFGFFTYFQWQSSKRKEDAYLAAKKYIASIDEIEEHLHELLFQYSHICPAPGVAVENKDVSLKRIEHLNNVWNYLYQARRRLYKSHRELEFWNVSLADGFSEDYKAVNKLLDNISVVSSALNNQLFHFIESDMKNMESVIQHKERFDELFNGIHKVTQKRVQCGFKAVFRFSQ
;
A
#
# COMPACT_ATOMS: atom_id res chain seq x y z
N MET A 1 27.19 -0.90 -6.67
CA MET A 1 27.17 -0.14 -7.94
C MET A 1 28.56 0.34 -8.38
N MET A 2 29.35 1.03 -7.54
CA MET A 2 30.70 1.52 -7.89
C MET A 2 31.70 0.42 -8.32
N LYS A 3 31.56 -0.80 -7.78
CA LYS A 3 32.42 -1.96 -8.13
C LYS A 3 32.29 -2.42 -9.60
N TYR A 4 31.11 -2.26 -10.22
CA TYR A 4 30.91 -2.68 -11.62
C TYR A 4 31.43 -1.66 -12.64
N GLY A 5 31.36 -0.36 -12.31
CA GLY A 5 31.94 0.69 -13.16
C GLY A 5 33.47 0.63 -13.21
N ILE A 6 34.11 0.32 -12.07
CA ILE A 6 35.57 0.10 -12.01
C ILE A 6 35.95 -1.14 -12.80
N GLY A 7 35.18 -2.23 -12.71
CA GLY A 7 35.43 -3.46 -13.48
C GLY A 7 35.35 -3.23 -15.01
N LEU A 8 34.36 -2.46 -15.46
CA LEU A 8 34.20 -2.14 -16.89
C LEU A 8 35.31 -1.23 -17.42
N PHE A 9 35.75 -0.27 -16.59
CA PHE A 9 36.89 0.59 -16.91
C PHE A 9 38.22 -0.20 -16.97
N VAL A 10 38.46 -1.10 -16.02
CA VAL A 10 39.64 -1.97 -16.03
C VAL A 10 39.63 -2.91 -17.25
N ALA A 11 38.47 -3.46 -17.61
CA ALA A 11 38.34 -4.28 -18.82
C ALA A 11 38.63 -3.49 -20.10
N LEU A 12 38.16 -2.24 -20.20
CA LEU A 12 38.48 -1.32 -21.30
C LEU A 12 39.99 -1.04 -21.39
N CYS A 13 40.64 -0.73 -20.26
CA CYS A 13 42.08 -0.50 -20.23
C CYS A 13 42.86 -1.75 -20.64
N LEU A 14 42.47 -2.94 -20.18
CA LEU A 14 43.10 -4.20 -20.56
C LEU A 14 42.91 -4.53 -22.05
N LEU A 15 41.73 -4.23 -22.62
CA LEU A 15 41.46 -4.39 -24.06
C LEU A 15 42.33 -3.46 -24.91
N VAL A 16 42.45 -2.19 -24.51
CA VAL A 16 43.29 -1.21 -25.21
C VAL A 16 44.77 -1.58 -25.10
N ILE A 17 45.25 -1.98 -23.92
CA ILE A 17 46.63 -2.42 -23.72
C ILE A 17 46.91 -3.70 -24.52
N GLY A 18 46.02 -4.68 -24.48
CA GLY A 18 46.14 -5.92 -25.26
C GLY A 18 46.13 -5.67 -26.78
N TYR A 19 45.30 -4.73 -27.26
CA TYR A 19 45.29 -4.30 -28.64
C TYR A 19 46.61 -3.63 -29.04
N CYS A 20 47.14 -2.71 -28.22
CA CYS A 20 48.42 -2.06 -28.48
C CYS A 20 49.59 -3.06 -28.52
N ILE A 21 49.61 -4.06 -27.62
CA ILE A 21 50.64 -5.10 -27.58
C ILE A 21 50.54 -6.01 -28.82
N GLY A 22 49.33 -6.43 -29.21
CA GLY A 22 49.11 -7.26 -30.40
C GLY A 22 49.49 -6.57 -31.72
N VAL A 23 49.26 -5.26 -31.81
CA VAL A 23 49.66 -4.44 -32.98
C VAL A 23 51.19 -4.33 -33.09
N THR A 24 51.92 -4.32 -31.98
CA THR A 24 53.40 -4.25 -31.98
C THR A 24 54.08 -5.54 -32.41
N GLU A 25 53.55 -6.73 -32.07
CA GLU A 25 54.21 -8.02 -32.40
C GLU A 25 53.76 -8.62 -33.74
N HIS A 26 52.57 -8.29 -34.26
CA HIS A 26 52.02 -8.89 -35.47
C HIS A 26 51.54 -7.86 -36.51
N LYS A 27 52.45 -6.99 -36.96
CA LYS A 27 52.20 -5.98 -38.01
C LYS A 27 51.55 -6.51 -39.30
N ASN A 28 51.85 -7.76 -39.69
CA ASN A 28 51.35 -8.36 -40.94
C ASN A 28 49.93 -8.94 -40.82
N ILE A 29 49.39 -9.10 -39.61
CA ILE A 29 48.02 -9.62 -39.39
C ILE A 29 46.98 -8.49 -39.43
N PHE A 30 47.40 -7.25 -39.18
CA PHE A 30 46.55 -6.05 -39.13
C PHE A 30 46.68 -5.14 -40.36
N SER A 31 47.31 -5.60 -41.44
CA SER A 31 47.60 -4.78 -42.63
C SER A 31 46.35 -4.26 -43.36
N ASP A 32 45.18 -4.91 -43.18
CA ASP A 32 43.89 -4.52 -43.77
C ASP A 32 42.94 -3.80 -42.81
N VAL A 33 43.31 -3.66 -41.52
CA VAL A 33 42.43 -3.02 -40.53
C VAL A 33 42.58 -1.51 -40.61
N LYS A 34 41.53 -0.81 -41.07
CA LYS A 34 41.55 0.65 -41.15
C LYS A 34 41.31 1.24 -39.76
N TRP A 35 41.95 2.37 -39.47
CA TRP A 35 41.71 3.14 -38.24
C TRP A 35 40.23 3.49 -38.03
N THR A 36 39.48 3.60 -39.13
CA THR A 36 38.03 3.78 -39.09
C THR A 36 37.34 2.60 -38.42
N ASP A 37 37.75 1.36 -38.69
CA ASP A 37 37.13 0.13 -38.15
C ASP A 37 37.33 0.04 -36.63
N VAL A 38 38.50 0.45 -36.15
CA VAL A 38 38.80 0.58 -34.71
C VAL A 38 37.93 1.66 -34.07
N GLY A 39 37.78 2.80 -34.75
CA GLY A 39 36.91 3.91 -34.32
C GLY A 39 35.44 3.49 -34.23
N THR A 40 34.90 2.81 -35.25
CA THR A 40 33.51 2.31 -35.24
C THR A 40 33.32 1.27 -34.15
N LEU A 41 34.26 0.36 -33.93
CA LEU A 41 34.17 -0.64 -32.86
C LEU A 41 34.14 0.02 -31.48
N LEU A 42 34.97 1.03 -31.24
CA LEU A 42 35.04 1.76 -29.98
C LEU A 42 33.76 2.58 -29.73
N VAL A 43 33.26 3.29 -30.74
CA VAL A 43 31.99 4.04 -30.65
C VAL A 43 30.80 3.10 -30.43
N THR A 44 30.77 1.96 -31.13
CA THR A 44 29.70 0.96 -30.98
C THR A 44 29.73 0.34 -29.58
N PHE A 45 30.92 0.03 -29.06
CA PHE A 45 31.10 -0.48 -27.70
C PHE A 45 30.64 0.54 -26.64
N LEU A 46 31.04 1.82 -26.78
CA LEU A 46 30.59 2.88 -25.89
C LEU A 46 29.07 3.09 -25.95
N GLY A 47 28.49 3.06 -27.15
CA GLY A 47 27.04 3.13 -27.35
C GLY A 47 26.31 1.98 -26.65
N PHE A 48 26.82 0.75 -26.79
CA PHE A 48 26.28 -0.41 -26.07
C PHE A 48 26.42 -0.26 -24.56
N ALA A 49 27.58 0.14 -24.05
CA ALA A 49 27.81 0.34 -22.61
C ALA A 49 26.89 1.42 -22.03
N PHE A 50 26.68 2.52 -22.76
CA PHE A 50 25.75 3.58 -22.38
C PHE A 50 24.30 3.10 -22.38
N GLY A 51 23.87 2.38 -23.43
CA GLY A 51 22.53 1.79 -23.50
C GLY A 51 22.29 0.79 -22.37
N PHE A 52 23.28 -0.06 -22.07
CA PHE A 52 23.24 -1.00 -20.97
C PHE A 52 23.11 -0.28 -19.62
N PHE A 53 23.97 0.70 -19.33
CA PHE A 53 23.91 1.46 -18.09
C PHE A 53 22.57 2.18 -17.91
N THR A 54 22.10 2.85 -18.97
CA THR A 54 20.82 3.55 -18.98
C THR A 54 19.66 2.59 -18.71
N TYR A 55 19.66 1.40 -19.32
CA TYR A 55 18.65 0.38 -19.09
C TYR A 55 18.62 -0.09 -17.63
N PHE A 56 19.77 -0.40 -17.03
CA PHE A 56 19.83 -0.85 -15.63
C PHE A 56 19.41 0.26 -14.65
N GLN A 57 19.81 1.50 -14.92
CA GLN A 57 19.37 2.64 -14.12
C GLN A 57 17.86 2.87 -14.23
N TRP A 58 17.32 2.78 -15.44
CA TRP A 58 15.88 2.86 -15.68
C TRP A 58 15.13 1.74 -14.96
N GLN A 59 15.58 0.49 -15.09
CA GLN A 59 14.97 -0.68 -14.44
C GLN A 59 14.99 -0.55 -12.92
N SER A 60 16.11 -0.11 -12.33
CA SER A 60 16.20 0.13 -10.88
C SER A 60 15.26 1.25 -10.43
N SER A 61 15.14 2.32 -11.23
CA SER A 61 14.25 3.43 -10.92
C SER A 61 12.78 3.00 -10.99
N LYS A 62 12.42 2.20 -11.99
CA LYS A 62 11.07 1.64 -12.14
C LYS A 62 10.67 0.75 -10.98
N ARG A 63 11.56 -0.15 -10.54
CA ARG A 63 11.31 -0.97 -9.34
C ARG A 63 11.03 -0.14 -8.09
N LYS A 64 11.76 0.97 -7.90
CA LYS A 64 11.50 1.88 -6.78
C LYS A 64 10.13 2.54 -6.91
N GLU A 65 9.77 3.01 -8.10
CA GLU A 65 8.46 3.61 -8.37
C GLU A 65 7.30 2.65 -8.05
N ASP A 66 7.41 1.39 -8.48
CA ASP A 66 6.41 0.35 -8.19
C ASP A 66 6.31 0.04 -6.69
N ALA A 67 7.43 0.02 -5.97
CA ALA A 67 7.45 -0.12 -4.52
C ALA A 67 6.76 1.05 -3.81
N TYR A 68 6.97 2.29 -4.27
CA TYR A 68 6.24 3.46 -3.75
C TYR A 68 4.74 3.38 -4.08
N LEU A 69 4.37 2.89 -5.25
CA LEU A 69 2.98 2.67 -5.63
C LEU A 69 2.30 1.65 -4.70
N ALA A 70 2.98 0.55 -4.36
CA ALA A 70 2.48 -0.45 -3.42
C ALA A 70 2.24 0.16 -2.02
N ALA A 71 3.19 0.95 -1.52
CA ALA A 71 3.05 1.68 -0.27
C ALA A 71 1.86 2.67 -0.28
N LYS A 72 1.64 3.38 -1.39
CA LYS A 72 0.47 4.25 -1.57
C LYS A 72 -0.84 3.47 -1.56
N LYS A 73 -0.91 2.32 -2.26
CA LYS A 73 -2.09 1.46 -2.25
C LYS A 73 -2.43 0.96 -0.85
N TYR A 74 -1.42 0.64 -0.05
CA TYR A 74 -1.62 0.27 1.35
C TYR A 74 -2.27 1.40 2.16
N ILE A 75 -1.75 2.63 2.06
CA ILE A 75 -2.34 3.81 2.72
C ILE A 75 -3.78 4.01 2.27
N ALA A 76 -4.02 4.02 0.96
CA ALA A 76 -5.36 4.22 0.40
C ALA A 76 -6.36 3.16 0.89
N SER A 77 -5.91 1.91 1.10
CA SER A 77 -6.76 0.85 1.65
C SER A 77 -7.18 1.11 3.10
N ILE A 78 -6.31 1.72 3.91
CA ILE A 78 -6.64 2.13 5.29
C ILE A 78 -7.61 3.33 5.26
N ASP A 79 -7.40 4.28 4.35
CA ASP A 79 -8.26 5.46 4.23
C ASP A 79 -9.68 5.06 3.82
N GLU A 80 -9.81 4.12 2.87
CA GLU A 80 -11.11 3.54 2.47
C GLU A 80 -11.83 2.85 3.64
N ILE A 81 -11.08 2.16 4.52
CA ILE A 81 -11.64 1.58 5.74
C ILE A 81 -12.14 2.68 6.67
N GLU A 82 -11.36 3.73 6.89
CA GLU A 82 -11.74 4.85 7.75
C GLU A 82 -12.99 5.57 7.24
N GLU A 83 -13.10 5.77 5.92
CA GLU A 83 -14.27 6.39 5.29
C GLU A 83 -15.55 5.56 5.52
N HIS A 84 -15.50 4.24 5.26
CA HIS A 84 -16.66 3.37 5.50
C HIS A 84 -17.02 3.27 6.99
N LEU A 85 -16.03 3.30 7.88
CA LEU A 85 -16.27 3.33 9.32
C LEU A 85 -16.95 4.64 9.78
N HIS A 86 -16.53 5.78 9.22
CA HIS A 86 -17.20 7.06 9.48
C HIS A 86 -18.63 7.08 8.95
N GLU A 87 -18.87 6.49 7.78
CA GLU A 87 -20.22 6.36 7.25
C GLU A 87 -21.09 5.50 8.18
N LEU A 88 -20.61 4.33 8.64
CA LEU A 88 -21.32 3.52 9.63
C LEU A 88 -21.61 4.30 10.91
N LEU A 89 -20.61 5.01 11.45
CA LEU A 89 -20.76 5.85 12.64
C LEU A 89 -21.85 6.90 12.45
N PHE A 90 -21.82 7.61 11.32
CA PHE A 90 -22.80 8.63 10.97
C PHE A 90 -24.21 8.03 10.94
N GLN A 91 -24.40 6.94 10.20
CA GLN A 91 -25.69 6.27 10.09
C GLN A 91 -26.20 5.77 11.45
N TYR A 92 -25.34 5.16 12.26
CA TYR A 92 -25.70 4.70 13.59
C TYR A 92 -26.09 5.84 14.54
N SER A 93 -25.44 7.00 14.43
CA SER A 93 -25.73 8.16 15.28
C SER A 93 -27.11 8.77 15.01
N HIS A 94 -27.71 8.48 13.85
CA HIS A 94 -29.04 8.97 13.47
C HIS A 94 -30.16 7.96 13.75
N ILE A 95 -29.84 6.66 13.81
CA ILE A 95 -30.84 5.58 14.01
C ILE A 95 -30.86 5.04 15.44
N CYS A 96 -29.72 5.09 16.15
CA CYS A 96 -29.66 4.60 17.52
C CYS A 96 -30.34 5.60 18.46
N PRO A 97 -31.08 5.11 19.48
CA PRO A 97 -31.74 5.97 20.44
C PRO A 97 -30.70 6.74 21.26
N ALA A 98 -30.78 8.07 21.23
CA ALA A 98 -29.96 8.98 22.04
C ALA A 98 -30.76 10.24 22.39
N PRO A 99 -30.44 10.95 23.48
CA PRO A 99 -31.14 12.18 23.86
C PRO A 99 -31.12 13.20 22.72
N GLY A 100 -32.30 13.67 22.29
CA GLY A 100 -32.44 14.66 21.22
C GLY A 100 -32.49 14.10 19.79
N VAL A 101 -32.33 12.78 19.60
CA VAL A 101 -32.53 12.13 18.29
C VAL A 101 -34.02 11.84 18.10
N ALA A 102 -34.60 12.36 17.02
CA ALA A 102 -35.99 12.09 16.66
C ALA A 102 -36.12 10.64 16.14
N VAL A 103 -37.14 9.93 16.60
CA VAL A 103 -37.46 8.60 16.06
C VAL A 103 -37.93 8.77 14.61
N GLU A 104 -37.21 8.15 13.68
CA GLU A 104 -37.58 8.13 12.27
C GLU A 104 -38.81 7.23 12.00
N ASN A 105 -39.48 7.46 10.88
CA ASN A 105 -40.51 6.55 10.40
C ASN A 105 -39.90 5.15 10.15
N LYS A 106 -40.68 4.09 10.43
CA LYS A 106 -40.32 2.69 10.20
C LYS A 106 -39.77 2.44 8.79
N ASP A 107 -40.41 2.97 7.75
CA ASP A 107 -39.97 2.76 6.35
C ASP A 107 -38.60 3.40 6.08
N VAL A 108 -38.33 4.57 6.66
CA VAL A 108 -37.04 5.26 6.55
C VAL A 108 -35.96 4.51 7.30
N SER A 109 -36.29 4.03 8.50
CA SER A 109 -35.38 3.27 9.35
C SER A 109 -34.97 1.94 8.71
N LEU A 110 -35.90 1.25 8.04
CA LEU A 110 -35.60 0.01 7.32
C LEU A 110 -34.66 0.25 6.12
N LYS A 111 -34.88 1.31 5.33
CA LYS A 111 -33.95 1.70 4.24
C LYS A 111 -32.56 2.04 4.77
N ARG A 112 -32.47 2.67 5.94
CA ARG A 112 -31.20 2.98 6.59
C ARG A 112 -30.47 1.72 7.06
N ILE A 113 -31.17 0.73 7.59
CA ILE A 113 -30.59 -0.59 7.91
C ILE A 113 -30.06 -1.30 6.66
N GLU A 114 -30.80 -1.24 5.55
CA GLU A 114 -30.33 -1.78 4.28
C GLU A 114 -29.03 -1.08 3.81
N HIS A 115 -28.98 0.26 3.91
CA HIS A 115 -27.77 1.03 3.62
C HIS A 115 -26.60 0.64 4.54
N LEU A 116 -26.84 0.48 5.86
CA LEU A 116 -25.84 0.00 6.81
C LEU A 116 -25.25 -1.36 6.40
N ASN A 117 -26.09 -2.30 5.93
CA ASN A 117 -25.63 -3.59 5.42
C ASN A 117 -24.80 -3.45 4.13
N ASN A 118 -25.11 -2.48 3.26
CA ASN A 118 -24.31 -2.20 2.08
C ASN A 118 -22.94 -1.60 2.44
N VAL A 119 -22.91 -0.61 3.33
CA VAL A 119 -21.67 0.01 3.82
C VAL A 119 -20.78 -1.02 4.51
N TRP A 120 -21.37 -1.93 5.27
CA TRP A 120 -20.65 -3.08 5.80
C TRP A 120 -19.96 -3.90 4.71
N ASN A 121 -20.69 -4.27 3.67
CA ASN A 121 -20.13 -5.08 2.59
C ASN A 121 -18.94 -4.35 1.94
N TYR A 122 -19.01 -3.03 1.81
CA TYR A 122 -17.88 -2.22 1.36
C TYR A 122 -16.71 -2.22 2.36
N LEU A 123 -16.97 -2.09 3.67
CA LEU A 123 -15.94 -2.22 4.71
C LEU A 123 -15.24 -3.59 4.65
N TYR A 124 -15.98 -4.67 4.45
CA TYR A 124 -15.41 -6.02 4.29
C TYR A 124 -14.51 -6.11 3.05
N GLN A 125 -14.92 -5.51 1.92
CA GLN A 125 -14.11 -5.45 0.72
C GLN A 125 -12.84 -4.61 0.92
N ALA A 126 -12.95 -3.45 1.57
CA ALA A 126 -11.81 -2.58 1.89
C ALA A 126 -10.80 -3.30 2.80
N ARG A 127 -11.27 -4.04 3.81
CA ARG A 127 -10.42 -4.90 4.63
C ARG A 127 -9.67 -5.96 3.80
N ARG A 128 -10.34 -6.62 2.85
CA ARG A 128 -9.66 -7.57 1.95
C ARG A 128 -8.60 -6.88 1.10
N ARG A 129 -8.85 -5.66 0.64
CA ARG A 129 -7.87 -4.85 -0.10
C ARG A 129 -6.67 -4.50 0.78
N LEU A 130 -6.87 -4.19 2.06
CA LEU A 130 -5.80 -3.98 3.02
C LEU A 130 -4.91 -5.22 3.19
N TYR A 131 -5.48 -6.42 3.32
CA TYR A 131 -4.68 -7.66 3.35
C TYR A 131 -3.87 -7.86 2.06
N LYS A 132 -4.50 -7.63 0.90
CA LYS A 132 -3.83 -7.76 -0.39
C LYS A 132 -2.69 -6.76 -0.53
N SER A 133 -2.92 -5.49 -0.21
CA SER A 133 -1.91 -4.44 -0.31
C SER A 133 -0.77 -4.64 0.67
N HIS A 134 -1.04 -5.13 1.89
CA HIS A 134 0.00 -5.50 2.85
C HIS A 134 0.93 -6.60 2.29
N ARG A 135 0.37 -7.65 1.70
CA ARG A 135 1.16 -8.72 1.06
C ARG A 135 1.94 -8.21 -0.14
N GLU A 136 1.38 -7.27 -0.91
CA GLU A 136 2.09 -6.63 -2.03
C GLU A 136 3.29 -5.81 -1.56
N LEU A 137 3.30 -5.25 -0.34
CA LEU A 137 4.47 -4.54 0.19
C LEU A 137 5.71 -5.45 0.21
N GLU A 138 5.57 -6.64 0.79
CA GLU A 138 6.67 -7.60 0.92
C GLU A 138 7.20 -8.03 -0.45
N PHE A 139 6.30 -8.27 -1.41
CA PHE A 139 6.68 -8.58 -2.80
C PHE A 139 7.58 -7.50 -3.43
N TRP A 140 7.35 -6.23 -3.10
CA TRP A 140 8.14 -5.10 -3.58
C TRP A 140 9.31 -4.71 -2.65
N ASN A 141 9.70 -5.58 -1.72
CA ASN A 141 10.74 -5.34 -0.71
C ASN A 141 10.46 -4.12 0.20
N VAL A 142 9.19 -3.80 0.40
CA VAL A 142 8.73 -2.79 1.36
C VAL A 142 8.20 -3.49 2.60
N SER A 143 8.62 -3.02 3.77
CA SER A 143 8.08 -3.48 5.05
C SER A 143 7.53 -2.30 5.84
N LEU A 144 6.58 -2.59 6.73
CA LEU A 144 6.15 -1.62 7.73
C LEU A 144 7.23 -1.50 8.80
N ALA A 145 7.45 -0.30 9.35
CA ALA A 145 8.27 -0.19 10.55
C ALA A 145 7.61 -0.93 11.73
N ASP A 146 8.41 -1.38 12.71
CA ASP A 146 7.98 -2.36 13.72
C ASP A 146 6.68 -1.94 14.45
N GLY A 147 6.57 -0.68 14.87
CA GLY A 147 5.35 -0.15 15.49
C GLY A 147 4.12 -0.14 14.58
N PHE A 148 4.30 0.08 13.27
CA PHE A 148 3.19 0.06 12.30
C PHE A 148 2.78 -1.36 11.89
N SER A 149 3.68 -2.33 12.03
CA SER A 149 3.34 -3.76 11.86
C SER A 149 2.44 -4.25 12.99
N GLU A 150 2.70 -3.82 14.23
CA GLU A 150 1.81 -4.06 15.37
C GLU A 150 0.46 -3.35 15.20
N ASP A 151 0.50 -2.07 14.78
CA ASP A 151 -0.71 -1.29 14.48
C ASP A 151 -1.57 -2.00 13.41
N TYR A 152 -0.98 -2.56 12.36
CA TYR A 152 -1.69 -3.34 11.34
C TYR A 152 -2.42 -4.57 11.93
N LYS A 153 -1.76 -5.31 12.82
CA LYS A 153 -2.39 -6.46 13.50
C LYS A 153 -3.52 -6.00 14.42
N ALA A 154 -3.32 -4.90 15.14
CA ALA A 154 -4.33 -4.31 16.01
C ALA A 154 -5.57 -3.86 15.22
N VAL A 155 -5.39 -3.16 14.10
CA VAL A 155 -6.47 -2.72 13.21
C VAL A 155 -7.27 -3.91 12.70
N ASN A 156 -6.62 -4.99 12.25
CA ASN A 156 -7.35 -6.17 11.79
C ASN A 156 -8.19 -6.81 12.90
N LYS A 157 -7.64 -6.93 14.11
CA LYS A 157 -8.38 -7.43 15.28
C LYS A 157 -9.57 -6.54 15.64
N LEU A 158 -9.40 -5.22 15.57
CA LEU A 158 -10.49 -4.27 15.80
C LEU A 158 -11.56 -4.39 14.72
N LEU A 159 -11.19 -4.56 13.44
CA LEU A 159 -12.13 -4.77 12.34
C LEU A 159 -12.90 -6.08 12.48
N ASP A 160 -12.28 -7.16 12.98
CA ASP A 160 -12.99 -8.40 13.33
C ASP A 160 -14.07 -8.13 14.39
N ASN A 161 -13.72 -7.40 15.44
CA ASN A 161 -14.66 -7.06 16.50
C ASN A 161 -15.79 -6.16 16.00
N ILE A 162 -15.49 -5.17 15.15
CA ILE A 162 -16.49 -4.30 14.52
C ILE A 162 -17.44 -5.14 13.68
N SER A 163 -16.93 -6.10 12.90
CA SER A 163 -17.77 -7.02 12.15
C SER A 163 -18.69 -7.88 13.03
N VAL A 164 -18.37 -8.16 14.29
CA VAL A 164 -19.32 -8.85 15.17
C VAL A 164 -20.34 -7.86 15.73
N VAL A 165 -19.85 -6.73 16.26
CA VAL A 165 -20.66 -5.72 16.93
C VAL A 165 -21.67 -5.08 15.98
N SER A 166 -21.27 -4.75 14.75
CA SER A 166 -22.19 -4.18 13.76
C SER A 166 -23.31 -5.16 13.40
N SER A 167 -23.08 -6.48 13.40
CA SER A 167 -24.13 -7.46 12.98
C SER A 167 -25.14 -7.57 14.09
N ALA A 168 -24.65 -7.68 15.32
CA ALA A 168 -25.48 -7.62 16.49
C ALA A 168 -26.27 -6.30 16.52
N LEU A 169 -25.63 -5.15 16.32
CA LEU A 169 -26.28 -3.84 16.33
C LEU A 169 -27.35 -3.72 15.24
N ASN A 170 -27.07 -4.13 14.00
CA ASN A 170 -28.05 -4.10 12.90
C ASN A 170 -29.27 -4.98 13.22
N ASN A 171 -29.05 -6.18 13.77
CA ASN A 171 -30.14 -7.07 14.17
C ASN A 171 -30.95 -6.49 15.35
N GLN A 172 -30.28 -5.89 16.33
CA GLN A 172 -30.95 -5.25 17.45
C GLN A 172 -31.75 -4.02 17.01
N LEU A 173 -31.24 -3.23 16.07
CA LEU A 173 -31.95 -2.11 15.47
C LEU A 173 -33.20 -2.58 14.72
N PHE A 174 -33.09 -3.66 13.94
CA PHE A 174 -34.23 -4.26 13.25
C PHE A 174 -35.34 -4.66 14.24
N HIS A 175 -35.00 -5.41 15.29
CA HIS A 175 -35.97 -5.79 16.32
C HIS A 175 -36.51 -4.60 17.13
N PHE A 176 -35.68 -3.59 17.38
CA PHE A 176 -36.09 -2.36 18.06
C PHE A 176 -37.16 -1.60 17.27
N ILE A 177 -37.03 -1.52 15.95
CA ILE A 177 -37.99 -0.88 15.04
C ILE A 177 -39.26 -1.73 14.88
N GLU A 178 -39.15 -3.07 14.87
CA GLU A 178 -40.32 -3.95 14.73
C GLU A 178 -41.13 -4.12 16.03
N SER A 179 -40.49 -4.02 17.20
CA SER A 179 -41.09 -4.39 18.49
C SER A 179 -41.54 -3.20 19.35
N ASP A 180 -41.84 -2.05 18.73
CA ASP A 180 -42.19 -0.79 19.42
C ASP A 180 -41.15 -0.37 20.49
N MET A 181 -39.85 -0.42 20.14
CA MET A 181 -38.75 0.16 20.93
C MET A 181 -38.45 -0.48 22.30
N LYS A 182 -38.91 -1.72 22.52
CA LYS A 182 -38.74 -2.42 23.81
C LYS A 182 -37.29 -2.80 24.18
N ASN A 183 -36.33 -2.70 23.25
CA ASN A 183 -34.94 -3.12 23.46
C ASN A 183 -33.90 -1.96 23.41
N MET A 184 -34.29 -0.78 23.90
CA MET A 184 -33.48 0.43 23.81
C MET A 184 -32.08 0.28 24.44
N GLU A 185 -32.00 -0.30 25.64
CA GLU A 185 -30.74 -0.43 26.39
C GLU A 185 -29.70 -1.28 25.65
N SER A 186 -30.13 -2.40 25.06
CA SER A 186 -29.23 -3.26 24.27
C SER A 186 -28.67 -2.53 23.05
N VAL A 187 -29.48 -1.71 22.38
CA VAL A 187 -29.01 -0.93 21.21
C VAL A 187 -27.97 0.10 21.64
N ILE A 188 -28.19 0.81 22.75
CA ILE A 188 -27.25 1.79 23.31
C ILE A 188 -25.92 1.12 23.64
N GLN A 189 -25.93 0.00 24.37
CA GLN A 189 -24.70 -0.72 24.74
C GLN A 189 -23.89 -1.16 23.51
N HIS A 190 -24.56 -1.67 22.47
CA HIS A 190 -23.87 -2.09 21.24
C HIS A 190 -23.33 -0.90 20.43
N LYS A 191 -24.03 0.24 20.46
CA LYS A 191 -23.55 1.50 19.86
C LYS A 191 -22.31 2.02 20.57
N GLU A 192 -22.32 2.07 21.90
CA GLU A 192 -21.15 2.48 22.70
C GLU A 192 -19.95 1.59 22.40
N ARG A 193 -20.18 0.27 22.33
CA ARG A 193 -19.12 -0.68 21.98
C ARG A 193 -18.58 -0.46 20.56
N PHE A 194 -19.45 -0.14 19.60
CA PHE A 194 -19.01 0.22 18.25
C PHE A 194 -18.13 1.48 18.27
N ASP A 195 -18.53 2.51 19.02
CA ASP A 195 -17.80 3.78 19.12
C ASP A 195 -16.42 3.61 19.75
N GLU A 196 -16.28 2.76 20.77
CA GLU A 196 -14.99 2.41 21.35
C GLU A 196 -14.03 1.78 20.31
N LEU A 197 -14.55 0.83 19.53
CA LEU A 197 -13.77 0.12 18.51
C LEU A 197 -13.38 1.06 17.36
N PHE A 198 -14.33 1.89 16.91
CA PHE A 198 -14.10 2.94 15.92
C PHE A 198 -12.99 3.88 16.37
N ASN A 199 -13.07 4.39 17.59
CA ASN A 199 -12.06 5.28 18.17
C ASN A 199 -10.69 4.61 18.28
N GLY A 200 -10.65 3.30 18.53
CA GLY A 200 -9.42 2.51 18.50
C GLY A 200 -8.74 2.53 17.12
N ILE A 201 -9.51 2.30 16.05
CA ILE A 201 -8.98 2.34 14.67
C ILE A 201 -8.58 3.78 14.29
N HIS A 202 -9.44 4.76 14.59
CA HIS A 202 -9.18 6.16 14.26
C HIS A 202 -7.87 6.66 14.90
N LYS A 203 -7.60 6.31 16.17
CA LYS A 203 -6.32 6.66 16.84
C LYS A 203 -5.10 6.11 16.09
N VAL A 204 -5.17 4.87 15.62
CA VAL A 204 -4.08 4.25 14.86
C VAL A 204 -3.89 4.97 13.52
N THR A 205 -5.00 5.29 12.83
CA THR A 205 -4.95 5.99 11.55
C THR A 205 -4.41 7.41 11.69
N GLN A 206 -4.79 8.13 12.74
CA GLN A 206 -4.28 9.48 13.05
C GLN A 206 -2.79 9.47 13.39
N LYS A 207 -2.32 8.50 14.19
CA LYS A 207 -0.88 8.32 14.48
C LYS A 207 -0.06 8.20 13.20
N ARG A 208 -0.54 7.41 12.22
CA ARG A 208 0.10 7.27 10.90
C ARG A 208 0.18 8.59 10.15
N VAL A 209 -0.89 9.40 10.16
CA VAL A 209 -0.91 10.73 9.51
C VAL A 209 0.12 11.65 10.16
N GLN A 210 0.22 11.66 11.49
CA GLN A 210 1.17 12.49 12.24
C GLN A 210 2.64 12.12 11.98
N CYS A 211 2.96 10.82 11.91
CA CYS A 211 4.34 10.37 11.67
C CYS A 211 4.79 10.56 10.21
N GLY A 212 3.85 10.61 9.26
CA GLY A 212 4.12 10.82 7.85
C GLY A 212 4.69 9.59 7.12
N PHE A 213 4.64 9.64 5.78
CA PHE A 213 4.91 8.49 4.91
C PHE A 213 6.26 7.78 5.17
N LYS A 214 7.34 8.56 5.35
CA LYS A 214 8.69 8.01 5.51
C LYS A 214 8.90 7.25 6.81
N ALA A 215 8.11 7.53 7.85
CA ALA A 215 8.21 6.84 9.14
C ALA A 215 7.46 5.51 9.13
N VAL A 216 6.47 5.35 8.24
CA VAL A 216 5.59 4.18 8.17
C VAL A 216 6.26 3.01 7.46
N PHE A 217 7.05 3.29 6.41
CA PHE A 217 7.62 2.26 5.54
C PHE A 217 9.15 2.22 5.58
N ARG A 218 9.68 1.00 5.54
CA ARG A 218 11.09 0.70 5.31
C ARG A 218 11.24 0.09 3.91
N PHE A 219 12.01 0.75 3.06
CA PHE A 219 12.33 0.27 1.71
C PHE A 219 13.68 -0.45 1.76
N SER A 220 13.68 -1.75 1.51
CA SER A 220 14.91 -2.54 1.41
C SER A 220 15.55 -2.26 0.05
N GLN A 221 16.84 -1.86 0.05
CA GLN A 221 17.60 -1.59 -1.19
C GLN A 221 18.12 -2.87 -1.84
#